data_AF-A0A161YNG1-F1
#
_entry.id   AF-A0A161YNG1-F1
#
_cell.length_a   1.000
_cell.length_b   1.000
_cell.length_c   1.000
_cell.angle_alpha   90.00
_cell.angle_beta   90.00
_cell.angle_gamma   90.00
#
_symmetry.space_group_name_H-M   'P 1'
#
loop_
_entity.id
_entity.type
_entity.pdbx_description
1 polymer ?
#
loop_
_entity_poly.entity_id
_entity_poly.type
_entity_poly.pdbx_seq_one_letter_code
_entity_poly.pdbx_strand_id
1 'polypeptide(L)'
;MQKWEDMTLPKKLDENPQYVEALRSFLKAERKKMGGTKAMYLALYGVEPEEKEEKRLINLLNRGALSGEFIGLCIDKLGLANRTLGEAFNIHQS
;
A
#
# COMPACT_ATOMS: atom_id res chain seq x y z
N MET A 1 18.91 5.17 -32.97
CA MET A 1 17.68 5.68 -32.33
C MET A 1 16.99 4.51 -31.64
N GLN A 2 16.98 4.51 -30.31
CA GLN A 2 16.32 3.47 -29.52
C GLN A 2 14.82 3.81 -29.48
N LYS A 3 13.98 2.92 -30.00
CA LYS A 3 12.53 3.07 -29.97
C LYS A 3 12.08 2.85 -28.52
N TRP A 4 11.54 3.90 -27.90
CA TRP A 4 10.80 3.77 -26.67
C TRP A 4 9.42 3.24 -27.08
N GLU A 5 9.25 1.93 -27.06
CA GLU A 5 7.91 1.36 -27.17
C GLU A 5 7.07 1.92 -26.02
N ASP A 6 5.91 2.47 -26.35
CA ASP A 6 4.98 3.05 -25.39
C ASP A 6 4.76 2.05 -24.24
N MET A 7 5.41 2.29 -23.11
CA MET A 7 5.25 1.48 -21.91
C MET A 7 3.86 1.78 -21.34
N THR A 8 2.84 1.15 -21.92
CA THR A 8 1.49 1.21 -21.38
C THR A 8 1.51 0.52 -20.03
N LEU A 9 1.16 1.25 -18.98
CA LEU A 9 0.99 0.66 -17.65
C LEU A 9 0.00 -0.51 -17.76
N PRO A 10 0.33 -1.68 -17.17
CA PRO A 10 -0.51 -2.86 -17.23
C PRO A 10 -1.91 -2.53 -16.70
N LYS A 11 -2.94 -2.89 -17.47
CA LYS A 11 -4.33 -2.51 -17.19
C LYS A 11 -4.90 -3.22 -15.96
N LYS A 12 -4.25 -4.29 -15.48
CA LYS A 12 -4.68 -5.09 -14.33
C LYS A 12 -3.52 -5.33 -13.36
N LEU A 13 -3.78 -5.15 -12.06
CA LEU A 13 -2.83 -5.45 -10.99
C LEU A 13 -2.40 -6.93 -10.94
N ASP A 14 -3.27 -7.82 -11.40
CA ASP A 14 -3.08 -9.27 -11.38
C ASP A 14 -1.94 -9.74 -12.30
N GLU A 15 -1.56 -8.91 -13.28
CA GLU A 15 -0.45 -9.19 -14.20
C GLU A 15 0.92 -8.89 -13.55
N ASN A 16 0.93 -8.28 -12.36
CA ASN A 16 2.16 -7.86 -11.67
C ASN A 16 2.06 -8.03 -10.13
N PRO A 17 2.02 -9.28 -9.63
CA PRO A 17 1.89 -9.58 -8.20
C PRO A 17 3.01 -8.97 -7.34
N GLN A 18 4.18 -8.72 -7.92
CA GLN A 18 5.32 -8.10 -7.25
C GLN A 18 5.02 -6.69 -6.72
N TYR A 19 4.19 -5.89 -7.41
CA TYR A 19 3.85 -4.55 -6.92
C TYR A 19 2.89 -4.60 -5.73
N VAL A 20 1.97 -5.56 -5.74
CA VAL A 20 1.06 -5.82 -4.61
C VAL A 20 1.84 -6.28 -3.38
N GLU A 21 2.80 -7.19 -3.56
CA GLU A 21 3.65 -7.67 -2.47
C GLU A 21 4.57 -6.56 -1.90
N ALA A 22 5.12 -5.71 -2.77
CA ALA A 22 5.92 -4.56 -2.35
C ALA A 22 5.07 -3.56 -1.54
N LEU A 23 3.88 -3.20 -2.04
CA LEU A 23 2.95 -2.33 -1.32
C LEU A 23 2.52 -2.95 0.01
N ARG A 24 2.23 -4.25 0.04
CA ARG A 24 1.87 -4.98 1.25
C ARG A 24 3.00 -4.92 2.29
N SER A 25 4.23 -5.15 1.85
CA SER A 25 5.42 -5.09 2.71
C SER A 25 5.64 -3.69 3.28
N PHE A 26 5.46 -2.66 2.45
CA PHE A 26 5.49 -1.26 2.87
C PHE A 26 4.44 -0.97 3.94
N LEU A 27 3.17 -1.31 3.70
CA LEU A 27 2.08 -1.06 4.66
C LEU A 27 2.27 -1.82 5.98
N LYS A 28 2.83 -3.04 5.95
CA LYS A 28 3.20 -3.78 7.16
C LYS A 28 4.29 -3.07 7.96
N ALA A 29 5.27 -2.48 7.27
CA ALA A 29 6.35 -1.73 7.91
C ALA A 29 5.81 -0.43 8.55
N GLU A 30 4.97 0.32 7.84
CA GLU A 30 4.31 1.52 8.38
C GLU A 30 3.44 1.17 9.59
N ARG A 31 2.62 0.10 9.51
CA ARG A 31 1.86 -0.41 10.65
C ARG A 31 2.73 -0.63 11.89
N LYS A 32 3.93 -1.23 11.71
CA LYS A 32 4.87 -1.48 12.81
C LYS A 32 5.42 -0.17 13.38
N LYS A 33 5.78 0.79 12.52
CA LYS A 33 6.28 2.12 12.94
C LYS A 33 5.23 2.90 13.73
N MET A 34 3.96 2.77 13.37
CA MET A 34 2.85 3.44 14.05
C MET A 34 2.45 2.83 15.40
N GLY A 35 3.03 1.69 15.78
CA GLY A 35 2.69 1.00 17.04
C GLY A 35 1.64 -0.10 16.91
N GLY A 36 1.33 -0.55 15.69
CA GLY A 36 0.48 -1.72 15.45
C GLY A 36 -0.82 -1.40 14.71
N THR A 37 -1.69 -2.41 14.60
CA THR A 37 -2.91 -2.32 13.78
C THR A 37 -3.89 -1.28 14.31
N LYS A 38 -4.08 -1.20 15.63
CA LYS A 38 -4.99 -0.23 16.25
C LYS A 38 -4.65 1.21 15.88
N ALA A 39 -3.36 1.58 15.98
CA ALA A 39 -2.88 2.92 15.65
C ALA A 39 -3.00 3.22 14.16
N MET A 40 -2.66 2.26 13.30
CA MET A 40 -2.85 2.41 11.85
C MET A 40 -4.34 2.58 11.49
N TYR A 41 -5.23 1.79 12.10
CA TYR A 41 -6.66 1.91 11.86
C TYR A 41 -7.19 3.29 12.26
N LEU A 42 -6.82 3.77 13.44
CA LEU A 42 -7.18 5.11 13.91
C LEU A 42 -6.69 6.20 12.94
N ALA A 43 -5.47 6.08 12.41
CA ALA A 43 -4.94 7.04 11.45
C ALA A 43 -5.68 7.00 10.10
N LEU A 44 -6.09 5.82 9.63
CA LEU A 44 -6.82 5.67 8.37
C LEU A 44 -8.28 6.12 8.46
N TYR A 45 -8.96 5.80 9.56
CA TYR A 45 -10.42 5.94 9.67
C TYR A 45 -10.88 6.99 10.68
N GLY A 46 -9.96 7.54 11.49
CA GLY A 46 -10.27 8.56 12.49
C GLY A 46 -11.03 8.05 13.72
N VAL A 47 -11.23 6.73 13.84
CA VAL A 47 -11.94 6.08 14.94
C VAL A 47 -11.14 4.89 15.47
N GLU A 48 -11.31 4.56 16.74
CA GLU A 48 -10.71 3.34 17.29
C GLU A 48 -11.42 2.09 16.73
N PRO A 49 -10.68 1.06 16.30
CA PRO A 49 -11.29 -0.16 15.80
C PRO A 49 -11.92 -1.00 16.90
N GLU A 50 -13.01 -1.66 16.56
CA GLU A 50 -13.42 -2.88 17.27
C GLU A 50 -12.48 -4.05 16.93
N GLU A 51 -12.44 -5.09 17.78
CA GLU A 51 -11.60 -6.28 17.53
C GLU A 51 -11.81 -6.90 16.14
N LYS A 52 -13.05 -6.92 15.65
CA LYS A 52 -13.40 -7.48 14.34
C LYS A 52 -12.75 -6.70 13.20
N GLU A 53 -12.62 -5.38 13.37
CA GLU A 53 -12.07 -4.46 12.38
C GLU A 53 -10.54 -4.51 12.37
N GLU A 54 -9.93 -4.61 13.56
CA GLU A 54 -8.50 -4.87 13.70
C GLU A 54 -8.12 -6.20 13.02
N LYS A 55 -8.86 -7.28 13.29
CA LYS A 55 -8.66 -8.59 12.64
C LYS A 55 -8.84 -8.50 11.12
N ARG A 56 -9.82 -7.73 10.64
CA ARG A 56 -10.02 -7.49 9.19
C ARG A 56 -8.83 -6.77 8.57
N LEU A 57 -8.32 -5.70 9.18
CA LEU A 57 -7.15 -4.98 8.66
C LEU A 57 -5.90 -5.86 8.66
N ILE A 58 -5.68 -6.67 9.70
CA ILE A 58 -4.59 -7.67 9.73
C ILE A 58 -4.70 -8.64 8.55
N ASN A 59 -5.90 -9.19 8.33
CA ASN A 59 -6.13 -10.14 7.24
C ASN A 59 -5.98 -9.49 5.87
N LEU A 60 -6.48 -8.26 5.71
CA LEU A 60 -6.32 -7.47 4.50
C LEU A 60 -4.83 -7.27 4.19
N LEU A 61 -4.02 -6.90 5.19
CA LEU A 61 -2.59 -6.69 5.04
C LEU A 61 -1.77 -7.98 4.97
N ASN A 62 -2.29 -9.14 5.36
CA ASN A 62 -1.58 -10.41 5.22
C ASN A 62 -1.89 -11.16 3.93
N ARG A 63 -3.15 -11.19 3.50
CA ARG A 63 -3.61 -12.03 2.38
C ARG A 63 -4.78 -11.48 1.56
N GLY A 64 -5.41 -10.39 1.98
CA GLY A 64 -6.58 -9.83 1.28
C GLY A 64 -6.19 -9.07 0.01
N ALA A 65 -7.12 -8.98 -0.94
CA ALA A 65 -6.96 -8.13 -2.12
C ALA A 65 -7.02 -6.65 -1.73
N LEU A 66 -6.01 -5.87 -2.10
CA LEU A 66 -5.96 -4.44 -1.83
C LEU A 66 -6.78 -3.72 -2.90
N SER A 67 -7.97 -3.23 -2.55
CA SER A 67 -8.79 -2.45 -3.47
C SER A 67 -8.16 -1.09 -3.76
N GLY A 68 -8.42 -0.53 -4.95
CA GLY A 68 -7.95 0.81 -5.29
C GLY A 68 -8.41 1.89 -4.30
N GLU A 69 -9.61 1.74 -3.74
CA GLU A 69 -10.15 2.63 -2.70
C GLU A 69 -9.31 2.58 -1.41
N PHE A 70 -8.96 1.38 -0.93
CA PHE A 70 -8.12 1.24 0.25
C PHE A 70 -6.71 1.79 0.01
N ILE A 71 -6.15 1.56 -1.18
CA ILE A 71 -4.85 2.12 -1.56
C ILE A 71 -4.91 3.65 -1.57
N GLY A 72 -5.96 4.24 -2.16
CA GLY A 72 -6.19 5.68 -2.14
C GLY A 72 -6.30 6.25 -0.72
N LEU A 73 -7.01 5.56 0.16
CA LEU A 73 -7.10 5.92 1.58
C LEU A 73 -5.72 5.92 2.26
N CYS A 74 -4.91 4.89 2.03
CA CYS A 74 -3.55 4.85 2.56
C CYS A 74 -2.69 6.00 2.04
N ILE A 75 -2.81 6.35 0.75
CA ILE A 75 -2.05 7.45 0.16
C ILE A 75 -2.42 8.79 0.81
N ASP A 76 -3.71 9.05 0.95
CA ASP A 76 -4.23 10.27 1.57
C ASP A 76 -3.84 10.36 3.05
N LYS A 77 -4.19 9.34 3.84
CA LYS A 77 -4.10 9.39 5.31
C LYS A 77 -2.71 9.14 5.86
N LEU A 78 -1.87 8.38 5.16
CA LEU A 78 -0.49 8.13 5.58
C LEU A 78 0.50 9.10 4.91
N GLY A 79 0.01 10.09 4.15
CA GLY A 79 0.86 11.09 3.51
C GLY A 79 1.81 10.51 2.46
N LEU A 80 1.42 9.43 1.78
CA LEU A 80 2.27 8.75 0.81
C LEU A 80 2.33 9.50 -0.53
N ALA A 81 1.45 10.47 -0.75
CA ALA A 81 1.38 11.26 -1.98
C ALA A 81 2.67 12.07 -2.26
N ASN A 82 3.46 12.38 -1.23
CA ASN A 82 4.73 13.12 -1.36
C ASN A 82 5.96 12.20 -1.47
N ARG A 83 5.77 10.87 -1.51
CA ARG A 83 6.86 9.91 -1.72
C ARG A 83 6.87 9.47 -3.18
N THR A 84 8.03 9.54 -3.81
CA THR A 84 8.17 9.09 -5.19
C THR A 84 7.94 7.58 -5.28
N LEU A 85 7.41 7.09 -6.41
CA LEU A 85 7.26 5.64 -6.64
C LEU A 85 8.59 4.88 -6.46
N GLY A 86 9.73 5.52 -6.76
CA GLY A 86 11.07 4.98 -6.51
C GLY A 86 11.36 4.72 -5.02
N GLU A 87 10.92 5.61 -4.13
CA GLU A 87 11.05 5.44 -2.67
C GLU A 87 10.07 4.39 -2.12
N ALA A 88 8.86 4.33 -2.67
CA ALA A 88 7.84 3.37 -2.25
C ALA A 88 8.16 1.93 -2.69
N PHE A 89 8.78 1.77 -3.87
CA PHE A 89 9.15 0.46 -4.44
C PHE A 89 10.64 0.11 -4.31
N ASN A 90 11.43 0.94 -3.62
CA ASN A 90 12.88 0.77 -3.47
C ASN A 90 13.62 0.59 -4.82
N ILE A 91 13.16 1.30 -5.85
CA ILE A 91 13.78 1.29 -7.17
C ILE A 91 14.87 2.37 -7.15
N HIS A 92 16.11 1.97 -6.90
CA HIS A 92 17.27 2.85 -7.10
C HIS A 92 17.52 2.97 -8.60
N GLN A 93 17.37 4.18 -9.16
CA GLN A 93 17.88 4.45 -10.50
C GLN A 93 19.40 4.51 -10.44
N SER A 94 20.05 3.58 -11.14
CA SER A 94 21.49 3.53 -11.40
C SER A 94 21.92 4.61 -12.39
#